data_AF-A0A850HNC3-F1
#
_entry.id   AF-A0A850HNC3-F1
#
_cell.length_a   1.000
_cell.length_b   1.000
_cell.length_c   1.000
_cell.angle_alpha   90.00
_cell.angle_beta   90.00
_cell.angle_gamma   90.00
#
_symmetry.space_group_name_H-M   'P 1'
#
loop_
_entity.id
_entity.type
_entity.pdbx_description
1 polymer ?
#
loop_
_entity_poly.entity_id
_entity_poly.type
_entity_poly.pdbx_seq_one_letter_code
_entity_poly.pdbx_strand_id
1 'polypeptide(L)'
;MDNFVDVARNKVPRGMKKTLRDNAVVQSGLAQAEVNLRAARAFLLQSMADIWKDLVAGNSITVAQRMTIRMAATHAIHKGREAVDFAYNAAGAIAIFDGHPLERRFRDIHTVTQQLQGRFSHFETVGAGMLGVEADLSFV
;
A
#
# COMPACT_ATOMS: atom_id res chain seq x y z
N MET A 1 4.16 -4.11 -8.97
CA MET A 1 5.11 -3.26 -9.71
C MET A 1 5.67 -3.96 -10.94
N ASP A 2 5.92 -5.27 -10.88
CA ASP A 2 6.52 -6.05 -11.98
C ASP A 2 5.86 -5.83 -13.35
N ASN A 3 4.54 -5.98 -13.46
CA ASN A 3 3.83 -5.71 -14.73
C ASN A 3 4.05 -4.29 -15.26
N PHE A 4 4.17 -3.30 -14.38
CA PHE A 4 4.48 -1.93 -14.79
C PHE A 4 5.92 -1.80 -15.27
N VAL A 5 6.88 -2.44 -14.60
CA VAL A 5 8.28 -2.47 -15.03
C VAL A 5 8.41 -3.08 -16.42
N ASP A 6 7.70 -4.18 -16.69
CA ASP A 6 7.69 -4.82 -18.01
C ASP A 6 7.12 -3.92 -19.10
N VAL A 7 6.03 -3.21 -18.82
CA VAL A 7 5.48 -2.17 -19.70
C VAL A 7 6.50 -1.04 -19.91
N ALA A 8 7.09 -0.52 -18.84
CA ALA A 8 7.93 0.67 -18.85
C ALA A 8 9.24 0.46 -19.63
N ARG A 9 9.77 -0.77 -19.66
CA ARG A 9 11.00 -1.13 -20.37
C ARG A 9 10.95 -0.84 -21.87
N ASN A 10 9.77 -0.98 -22.49
CA ASN A 10 9.64 -0.99 -23.95
C ASN A 10 8.64 0.05 -24.48
N LYS A 11 7.68 0.48 -23.66
CA LYS A 11 6.62 1.39 -24.12
C LYS A 11 7.17 2.77 -24.48
N VAL A 12 6.92 3.19 -25.72
CA VAL A 12 7.03 4.59 -26.16
C VAL A 12 5.64 5.20 -26.16
N PRO A 13 5.35 6.21 -25.31
CA PRO A 13 4.06 6.89 -25.34
C PRO A 13 3.81 7.56 -26.69
N ARG A 14 2.54 7.59 -27.14
CA ARG A 14 2.16 8.25 -28.39
C ARG A 14 2.61 9.72 -28.37
N GLY A 15 3.28 10.15 -29.44
CA GLY A 15 3.82 11.51 -29.57
C GLY A 15 5.18 11.74 -28.89
N MET A 16 5.74 10.74 -28.21
CA MET A 16 7.06 10.83 -27.57
C MET A 16 8.11 10.08 -28.40
N LYS A 17 9.39 10.50 -28.26
CA LYS A 17 10.54 9.85 -28.92
C LYS A 17 11.26 8.83 -28.04
N LYS A 18 11.07 8.90 -26.72
CA LYS A 18 11.77 8.10 -25.72
C LYS A 18 10.81 7.13 -25.04
N THR A 19 11.34 6.00 -24.60
CA THR A 19 10.59 5.00 -23.85
C THR A 19 10.30 5.49 -22.42
N LEU A 20 9.34 4.86 -21.73
CA LEU A 20 9.05 5.16 -20.33
C LEU A 20 10.27 4.93 -19.42
N ARG A 21 11.12 3.92 -19.70
CA ARG A 21 12.36 3.69 -18.93
C ARG A 21 13.37 4.83 -19.04
N ASP A 22 13.29 5.68 -20.06
CA ASP A 22 14.19 6.82 -20.26
C ASP A 22 13.59 8.14 -19.70
N ASN A 23 12.45 8.07 -19.00
CA ASN A 23 11.79 9.21 -18.38
C ASN A 23 12.16 9.32 -16.89
N ALA A 24 12.83 10.40 -16.50
CA ALA A 24 13.29 10.62 -15.13
C ALA A 24 12.15 10.65 -14.08
N VAL A 25 10.95 11.11 -14.45
CA VAL A 25 9.77 11.10 -13.57
C VAL A 25 9.28 9.67 -13.33
N VAL A 26 9.30 8.83 -14.37
CA VAL A 26 8.94 7.41 -14.26
C VAL A 26 9.96 6.66 -13.40
N GLN A 27 11.26 6.93 -13.60
CA GLN A 27 12.33 6.32 -12.83
C GLN A 27 12.23 6.67 -11.33
N SER A 28 12.07 7.95 -10.99
CA SER A 28 11.97 8.39 -9.60
C SER A 28 10.67 7.95 -8.94
N GLY A 29 9.55 7.96 -9.67
CA GLY A 29 8.26 7.47 -9.19
C GLY A 29 8.28 5.96 -8.93
N LEU A 30 8.93 5.18 -9.80
CA LEU A 30 9.10 3.74 -9.61
C LEU A 30 9.88 3.43 -8.33
N ALA A 31 11.00 4.13 -8.11
CA ALA A 31 11.80 3.94 -6.90
C ALA A 31 11.02 4.30 -5.62
N GLN A 32 10.25 5.40 -5.65
CA GLN A 32 9.40 5.82 -4.52
C GLN A 32 8.26 4.83 -4.25
N ALA A 33 7.58 4.36 -5.29
CA ALA A 33 6.54 3.34 -5.14
C ALA A 33 7.11 2.05 -4.55
N GLU A 34 8.28 1.61 -5.02
CA GLU A 34 8.94 0.40 -4.54
C GLU A 34 9.35 0.49 -3.07
N VAL A 35 10.00 1.59 -2.66
CA VAL A 35 10.41 1.74 -1.25
C VAL A 35 9.21 1.85 -0.32
N ASN A 36 8.15 2.56 -0.73
CA ASN A 36 6.94 2.70 0.08
C ASN A 36 6.22 1.36 0.27
N LEU A 37 6.11 0.55 -0.80
CA LEU A 37 5.55 -0.81 -0.70
C LEU A 37 6.38 -1.69 0.23
N ARG A 38 7.71 -1.69 0.07
CA ARG A 38 8.61 -2.50 0.91
C ARG A 38 8.56 -2.08 2.36
N ALA A 39 8.59 -0.78 2.64
CA ALA A 39 8.53 -0.24 4.00
C ALA A 39 7.20 -0.60 4.68
N ALA A 40 6.07 -0.42 4.00
CA ALA A 40 4.77 -0.75 4.54
C ALA A 40 4.60 -2.26 4.78
N ARG A 41 5.09 -3.10 3.86
CA ARG A 41 5.12 -4.55 4.01
C ARG A 41 5.98 -4.97 5.19
N ALA A 42 7.19 -4.42 5.31
CA ALA A 42 8.10 -4.73 6.40
C ALA A 42 7.49 -4.35 7.76
N PHE A 43 6.92 -3.15 7.88
CA PHE A 43 6.29 -2.70 9.12
C PHE A 43 5.11 -3.60 9.54
N LEU A 44 4.25 -3.99 8.60
CA LEU A 44 3.13 -4.89 8.86
C LEU A 44 3.60 -6.27 9.32
N LEU A 45 4.52 -6.88 8.58
CA LEU A 45 5.01 -8.23 8.89
C LEU A 45 5.82 -8.26 10.18
N GLN A 46 6.64 -7.24 10.43
CA GLN A 46 7.41 -7.12 11.68
C GLN A 46 6.47 -6.98 12.87
N SER A 47 5.48 -6.08 12.79
CA SER A 47 4.48 -5.89 13.86
C SER A 47 3.74 -7.20 14.16
N MET A 48 3.34 -7.95 13.12
CA MET A 48 2.68 -9.24 13.28
C MET A 48 3.60 -10.30 13.91
N ALA A 49 4.88 -10.33 13.51
CA ALA A 49 5.86 -11.27 14.05
C ALA A 49 6.16 -11.00 15.54
N ASP A 50 6.26 -9.73 15.94
CA ASP A 50 6.48 -9.34 17.33
C ASP A 50 5.27 -9.70 18.19
N ILE A 51 4.05 -9.40 17.72
CA ILE A 51 2.81 -9.80 18.40
C ILE A 51 2.74 -11.33 18.53
N TRP A 52 3.03 -12.06 17.45
CA TRP A 52 3.00 -13.51 17.45
C TRP A 52 3.97 -14.10 18.48
N LYS A 53 5.19 -13.56 18.55
CA LYS A 53 6.20 -13.99 19.52
C LYS A 53 5.72 -13.81 20.96
N ASP A 54 5.10 -12.68 21.27
CA ASP A 54 4.58 -12.40 22.61
C ASP A 54 3.44 -13.35 23.00
N LEU A 55 2.54 -13.66 22.06
CA LEU A 55 1.42 -14.59 22.26
C LEU A 55 1.90 -16.02 22.48
N VAL A 56 2.88 -16.48 21.70
CA VAL A 56 3.48 -17.82 21.86
C VAL A 56 4.20 -17.96 23.20
N ALA A 57 4.70 -16.86 23.77
CA ALA A 57 5.28 -16.83 25.12
C ALA A 57 4.23 -16.89 26.25
N GLY A 58 2.93 -16.95 25.93
CA GLY A 58 1.84 -17.06 26.91
C GLY A 58 1.25 -15.72 27.36
N ASN A 59 1.66 -14.60 26.76
CA ASN A 59 1.07 -13.29 27.05
C ASN A 59 -0.26 -13.11 26.29
N SER A 60 -1.10 -12.21 26.80
CA SER A 60 -2.30 -11.76 26.11
C SER A 60 -2.00 -10.56 25.19
N ILE A 61 -2.75 -10.42 24.09
CA ILE A 61 -2.61 -9.27 23.20
C ILE A 61 -2.94 -7.96 23.93
N THR A 62 -2.03 -7.00 23.87
CA THR A 62 -2.18 -5.68 24.51
C THR A 62 -2.97 -4.71 23.62
N VAL A 63 -3.53 -3.66 24.22
CA VAL A 63 -4.17 -2.56 23.46
C VAL A 63 -3.18 -1.92 22.49
N ALA A 64 -1.93 -1.69 22.93
CA ALA A 64 -0.88 -1.11 22.10
C ALA A 64 -0.57 -1.97 20.87
N GLN A 65 -0.50 -3.30 21.03
CA GLN A 65 -0.30 -4.22 19.91
C GLN A 65 -1.47 -4.19 18.91
N ARG A 66 -2.72 -4.12 19.41
CA ARG A 66 -3.90 -3.96 18.54
C ARG A 66 -3.87 -2.66 17.75
N MET A 67 -3.52 -1.54 18.40
CA MET A 67 -3.32 -0.26 17.74
C MET A 67 -2.23 -0.33 16.67
N THR A 68 -1.08 -0.93 16.99
CA THR A 68 0.04 -1.08 16.05
C THR A 68 -0.35 -1.87 14.81
N ILE A 69 -0.93 -3.07 14.97
CA ILE A 69 -1.32 -3.89 13.80
C ILE A 69 -2.41 -3.21 12.98
N ARG A 70 -3.32 -2.46 13.64
CA ARG A 70 -4.38 -1.72 12.98
C ARG A 70 -3.85 -0.59 12.08
N MET A 71 -2.96 0.26 12.61
CA MET A 71 -2.36 1.32 11.80
C MET A 71 -1.46 0.73 10.70
N ALA A 72 -0.73 -0.36 10.99
CA ALA A 72 0.16 -1.01 10.02
C ALA A 72 -0.63 -1.59 8.83
N ALA A 73 -1.73 -2.29 9.10
CA ALA A 73 -2.59 -2.85 8.06
C ALA A 73 -3.23 -1.76 7.19
N THR A 74 -3.79 -0.72 7.83
CA THR A 74 -4.40 0.42 7.14
C THR A 74 -3.37 1.12 6.24
N HIS A 75 -2.16 1.38 6.78
CA HIS A 75 -1.06 1.99 6.03
C HIS A 75 -0.63 1.13 4.83
N ALA A 76 -0.49 -0.19 5.02
CA ALA A 76 -0.10 -1.10 3.95
C ALA A 76 -1.11 -1.14 2.80
N ILE A 77 -2.42 -1.11 3.09
CA ILE A 77 -3.47 -1.02 2.08
C ILE A 77 -3.31 0.26 1.23
N HIS A 78 -3.12 1.41 1.89
CA HIS A 78 -3.01 2.69 1.19
C HIS A 78 -1.70 2.84 0.42
N LYS A 79 -0.57 2.32 0.93
CA LYS A 79 0.68 2.26 0.16
C LYS A 79 0.59 1.28 -1.03
N GLY A 80 -0.17 0.20 -0.87
CA GLY A 80 -0.58 -0.67 -1.98
C GLY A 80 -1.31 0.11 -3.08
N ARG A 81 -2.35 0.87 -2.70
CA ARG A 81 -3.13 1.72 -3.63
C ARG A 81 -2.26 2.75 -4.33
N GLU A 82 -1.46 3.53 -3.58
CA GLU A 82 -0.60 4.57 -4.14
C GLU A 82 0.37 4.03 -5.20
N ALA A 83 0.96 2.85 -4.98
CA ALA A 83 1.87 2.24 -5.95
C ALA A 83 1.14 1.77 -7.22
N VAL A 84 -0.08 1.28 -7.08
CA VAL A 84 -0.92 0.89 -8.23
C VAL A 84 -1.38 2.13 -9.00
N ASP A 85 -1.75 3.22 -8.32
CA ASP A 85 -2.12 4.49 -8.95
C ASP A 85 -0.97 5.07 -9.75
N PHE A 86 0.24 5.05 -9.19
CA PHE A 86 1.43 5.43 -9.93
C PHE A 86 1.60 4.59 -11.20
N ALA A 87 1.54 3.26 -11.08
CA ALA A 87 1.69 2.35 -12.21
C ALA A 87 0.62 2.56 -13.29
N TYR A 88 -0.65 2.69 -12.90
CA TYR A 88 -1.78 2.92 -13.78
C TYR A 88 -1.62 4.24 -14.56
N ASN A 89 -1.33 5.33 -13.86
CA ASN A 89 -1.15 6.65 -14.47
C ASN A 89 0.09 6.71 -15.38
N ALA A 90 1.22 6.17 -14.95
CA ALA A 90 2.46 6.17 -15.74
C ALA A 90 2.37 5.27 -16.99
N ALA A 91 1.60 4.16 -16.91
CA ALA A 91 1.34 3.31 -18.06
C ALA A 91 0.43 3.98 -19.11
N GLY A 92 -0.39 4.97 -18.73
CA GLY A 92 -1.25 5.72 -19.64
C GLY A 92 -2.31 4.85 -20.33
N ALA A 93 -2.79 5.28 -21.50
CA ALA A 93 -4.01 4.74 -22.13
C ALA A 93 -4.05 3.21 -22.32
N ILE A 94 -2.91 2.51 -22.44
CA ILE A 94 -2.93 1.04 -22.60
C ILE A 94 -3.45 0.33 -21.34
N ALA A 95 -3.38 0.99 -20.18
CA ALA A 95 -3.76 0.42 -18.90
C ALA A 95 -5.28 0.36 -18.69
N ILE A 96 -6.09 0.88 -19.63
CA ILE A 96 -7.56 0.86 -19.54
C ILE A 96 -8.20 -0.34 -20.23
N PHE A 97 -7.46 -1.01 -21.13
CA PHE A 97 -8.02 -2.08 -21.94
C PHE A 97 -8.20 -3.36 -21.12
N ASP A 98 -9.33 -4.03 -21.36
CA ASP A 98 -9.60 -5.33 -20.77
C ASP A 98 -8.49 -6.33 -21.11
N GLY A 99 -8.15 -7.18 -20.15
CA GLY A 99 -7.00 -8.10 -20.22
C GLY A 99 -5.64 -7.46 -19.93
N HIS A 100 -5.52 -6.13 -19.84
CA HIS A 100 -4.26 -5.52 -19.42
C HIS A 100 -4.03 -5.73 -17.91
N PRO A 101 -2.87 -6.24 -17.45
CA PRO A 101 -2.70 -6.64 -16.04
C PRO A 101 -2.83 -5.50 -15.03
N LEU A 102 -2.70 -4.24 -15.45
CA LEU A 102 -2.84 -3.06 -14.60
C LEU A 102 -4.30 -2.66 -14.34
N GLU A 103 -5.24 -2.90 -15.25
CA GLU A 103 -6.64 -2.49 -15.05
C GLU A 103 -7.25 -3.25 -13.87
N ARG A 104 -7.03 -4.58 -13.83
CA ARG A 104 -7.54 -5.44 -12.77
C ARG A 104 -6.95 -5.07 -11.41
N ARG A 105 -5.63 -4.85 -11.36
CA ARG A 105 -4.95 -4.48 -10.11
C ARG A 105 -5.42 -3.13 -9.59
N PHE A 106 -5.69 -2.18 -10.49
CA PHE A 106 -6.28 -0.90 -10.16
C PHE A 106 -7.66 -1.09 -9.52
N ARG A 107 -8.57 -1.84 -10.13
CA ARG A 107 -9.89 -2.11 -9.54
C ARG A 107 -9.79 -2.84 -8.20
N ASP A 108 -9.01 -3.92 -8.16
CA ASP A 108 -8.90 -4.79 -6.98
C ASP A 108 -8.40 -4.02 -5.75
N ILE A 109 -7.34 -3.20 -5.87
CA ILE A 109 -6.81 -2.46 -4.71
C ILE A 109 -7.77 -1.36 -4.23
N HIS A 110 -8.51 -0.73 -5.15
CA HIS A 110 -9.55 0.23 -4.78
C HIS A 110 -10.74 -0.44 -4.11
N THR A 111 -11.07 -1.68 -4.48
CA THR A 111 -12.07 -2.47 -3.73
C THR A 111 -11.57 -2.80 -2.33
N VAL A 112 -10.30 -3.18 -2.18
CA VAL A 112 -9.71 -3.45 -0.85
C VAL A 112 -9.75 -2.22 0.05
N THR A 113 -9.53 -1.01 -0.49
CA THR A 113 -9.57 0.23 0.32
C THR A 113 -10.95 0.55 0.88
N GLN A 114 -12.03 -0.05 0.34
CA GLN A 114 -13.40 0.12 0.86
C GLN A 114 -13.73 -0.81 2.03
N GLN A 115 -12.90 -1.84 2.28
CA GLN A 115 -13.12 -2.75 3.40
C GLN A 115 -12.89 -2.03 4.74
N LEU A 116 -13.42 -2.60 5.82
CA LEU A 116 -13.26 -2.06 7.18
C LEU A 116 -11.81 -1.68 7.47
N GLN A 117 -10.87 -2.56 7.12
CA GLN A 117 -9.42 -2.43 7.33
C GLN A 117 -8.81 -1.20 6.62
N GLY A 118 -9.43 -0.70 5.55
CA GLY A 118 -8.97 0.45 4.78
C GLY A 118 -9.41 1.82 5.31
N ARG A 119 -10.25 1.87 6.35
CA ARG A 119 -10.81 3.14 6.85
C ARG A 119 -9.74 4.03 7.49
N PHE A 120 -9.66 5.28 7.04
CA PHE A 120 -8.75 6.28 7.61
C PHE A 120 -9.06 6.62 9.07
N SER A 121 -10.29 6.40 9.54
CA SER A 121 -10.67 6.61 10.95
C SER A 121 -9.83 5.77 11.92
N HIS A 122 -9.19 4.70 11.47
CA HIS A 122 -8.23 3.98 12.30
C HIS A 122 -7.05 4.83 12.74
N PHE A 123 -6.57 5.77 11.91
CA PHE A 123 -5.47 6.66 12.30
C PHE A 123 -5.92 7.69 13.34
N GLU A 124 -7.19 8.09 13.33
CA GLU A 124 -7.78 8.91 14.39
C GLU A 124 -7.80 8.14 15.71
N THR A 125 -8.35 6.92 15.71
CA THR A 125 -8.41 6.08 16.92
C THR A 125 -7.02 5.75 17.47
N VAL A 126 -6.08 5.35 16.61
CA VAL A 126 -4.71 5.05 17.03
C VAL A 126 -3.99 6.31 17.50
N GLY A 127 -4.15 7.44 16.80
CA GLY A 127 -3.58 8.72 17.20
C GLY A 127 -4.11 9.22 18.55
N ALA A 128 -5.41 9.08 18.81
CA ALA A 128 -6.02 9.37 20.11
C ALA A 128 -5.39 8.52 21.23
N GLY A 129 -5.25 7.20 20.99
CA GLY A 129 -4.58 6.30 21.93
C GLY A 129 -3.11 6.66 22.19
N MET A 130 -2.37 7.06 21.16
CA MET A 130 -0.97 7.52 21.30
C MET A 130 -0.86 8.81 22.14
N LEU A 131 -1.89 9.65 22.13
CA LEU A 131 -1.96 10.89 22.93
C LEU A 131 -2.56 10.67 24.32
N GLY A 132 -2.93 9.43 24.69
CA GLY A 132 -3.55 9.11 25.97
C GLY A 132 -5.02 9.53 26.08
N VAL A 133 -5.68 9.79 24.95
CA VAL A 133 -7.12 10.06 24.89
C VAL A 133 -7.87 8.73 24.85
N GLU A 134 -8.97 8.63 25.59
CA GLU A 134 -9.86 7.47 25.53
C GLU A 134 -10.37 7.28 24.09
N ALA A 135 -10.12 6.09 23.53
CA ALA A 135 -10.38 5.79 22.13
C ALA A 135 -11.36 4.61 22.02
N ASP A 136 -12.31 4.68 21.09
CA ASP A 136 -13.21 3.56 20.79
C ASP A 136 -12.42 2.41 20.13
N LEU A 137 -12.25 1.31 20.87
CA LEU A 137 -11.48 0.15 20.44
C LEU A 137 -12.32 -0.88 19.67
N SER A 138 -13.59 -0.60 19.35
CA SER A 138 -14.50 -1.56 18.68
C SER A 138 -13.93 -2.16 17.40
N PHE A 139 -13.12 -1.37 16.67
CA PHE A 139 -12.47 -1.79 15.43
C PHE A 139 -10.94 -1.71 15.49
N VAL A 140 -10.35 -1.75 16.70
CA VAL A 140 -8.89 -1.77 16.92
C VAL A 140 -8.44 -3.03 17.62
#